data_AF-A0A813HUF0-F1
#
_entry.id   AF-A0A813HUF0-F1
#
_cell.length_a   1.000
_cell.length_b   1.000
_cell.length_c   1.000
_cell.angle_alpha   90.00
_cell.angle_beta   90.00
_cell.angle_gamma   90.00
#
_symmetry.space_group_name_H-M   'P 1'
#
loop_
_entity.id
_entity.type
_entity.pdbx_description
1 polymer ?
#
loop_
_entity_poly.entity_id
_entity_poly.type
_entity_poly.pdbx_seq_one_letter_code
_entity_poly.pdbx_strand_id
1 'polypeptide(L)'
;EFQTCPMTEYVCTRWYRAPEVLCSWLDYTTAIDIWSIGCIFAEMLERKPLFPGHNTQHQLQSIINFLGKPKAEELGKIKNEKCRRFIESLPASSGKPLEEVFKDAKPSAIEFLVHTLRFDPEQRVPVTEALKLSYVSQLYCPEDEPTRGPLDTSDFEFERRKINIKALREELFLEVLHYYPDKHA
;
A
#
# COMPACT_ATOMS: atom_id res chain seq x y z
N GLU A 1 -26.64 17.58 -3.35
CA GLU A 1 -25.29 17.96 -2.88
C GLU A 1 -24.54 16.71 -2.44
N PHE A 2 -23.41 16.43 -3.06
CA PHE A 2 -22.64 15.21 -2.81
C PHE A 2 -21.80 15.39 -1.55
N GLN A 3 -22.23 14.79 -0.44
CA GLN A 3 -21.41 14.65 0.74
C GLN A 3 -20.46 13.48 0.52
N THR A 4 -19.23 13.77 0.13
CA THR A 4 -18.12 12.83 0.14
C THR A 4 -17.98 12.29 1.56
N CYS A 5 -18.31 11.00 1.76
CA CYS A 5 -17.98 10.32 3.00
C CYS A 5 -16.44 10.24 3.04
N PRO A 6 -15.76 10.91 4.00
CA PRO A 6 -14.32 10.74 4.12
C PRO A 6 -14.09 9.29 4.52
N MET A 7 -13.47 8.51 3.63
CA MET A 7 -12.99 7.16 3.94
C MET A 7 -12.24 7.25 5.28
N THR A 8 -12.70 6.47 6.26
CA THR A 8 -12.20 6.55 7.64
C THR A 8 -10.69 6.29 7.68
N GLU A 9 -9.96 7.17 8.34
CA GLU A 9 -8.49 7.18 8.46
C GLU A 9 -7.91 5.96 9.23
N TYR A 10 -8.76 5.00 9.63
CA TYR A 10 -8.52 4.07 10.74
C TYR A 10 -9.00 2.64 10.49
N VAL A 11 -8.51 1.99 9.44
CA VAL A 11 -8.44 0.52 9.39
C VAL A 11 -7.07 0.14 8.81
N CYS A 12 -6.44 -0.94 9.28
CA CYS A 12 -5.07 -1.41 8.97
C CYS A 12 -3.92 -0.82 9.81
N THR A 13 -2.97 -1.71 10.16
CA THR A 13 -1.73 -1.41 10.89
C THR A 13 -0.92 -0.35 10.15
N ARG A 14 -0.69 0.81 10.80
CA ARG A 14 -0.08 2.01 10.19
C ARG A 14 1.30 1.76 9.57
N TRP A 15 2.04 0.79 10.08
CA TRP A 15 3.42 0.51 9.72
C TRP A 15 3.62 0.13 8.26
N TYR A 16 2.59 -0.40 7.61
CA TYR A 16 2.61 -0.83 6.21
C TYR A 16 1.89 0.14 5.27
N ARG A 17 1.37 1.27 5.76
CA ARG A 17 0.65 2.24 4.90
C ARG A 17 1.62 2.98 3.99
N ALA A 18 1.27 3.04 2.71
CA ALA A 18 2.03 3.75 1.69
C ALA A 18 2.01 5.28 1.89
N PRO A 19 3.07 6.01 1.45
CA PRO A 19 3.16 7.46 1.55
C PRO A 19 1.93 8.22 1.02
N GLU A 20 1.37 7.78 -0.10
CA GLU A 20 0.19 8.36 -0.74
C GLU A 20 -1.07 8.21 0.11
N VAL A 21 -1.21 7.11 0.85
CA VAL A 21 -2.31 6.90 1.79
C VAL A 21 -2.15 7.83 2.99
N LEU A 22 -0.92 7.96 3.51
CA LEU A 22 -0.60 8.86 4.63
C LEU A 22 -0.77 10.33 4.28
N CYS A 23 -0.53 10.71 3.02
CA CYS A 23 -0.76 12.06 2.51
C CYS A 23 -2.16 12.29 1.93
N SER A 24 -3.05 11.29 1.99
CA SER A 24 -4.43 11.38 1.48
C SER A 24 -4.49 11.79 0.01
N TRP A 25 -3.76 11.09 -0.86
CA TRP A 25 -3.89 11.26 -2.29
C TRP A 25 -5.30 10.82 -2.73
N LEU A 26 -5.83 11.42 -3.80
CA LEU A 26 -7.19 11.10 -4.26
C LEU A 26 -7.22 9.79 -5.07
N ASP A 27 -6.10 9.43 -5.67
CA ASP A 27 -6.00 8.39 -6.68
C ASP A 27 -5.13 7.25 -6.12
N TYR A 28 -5.78 6.18 -5.66
CA TYR A 28 -5.11 4.98 -5.16
C TYR A 28 -5.06 3.92 -6.26
N THR A 29 -3.92 3.25 -6.38
CA THR A 29 -3.70 2.15 -7.31
C THR A 29 -3.20 0.93 -6.54
N THR A 30 -3.03 -0.19 -7.23
CA THR A 30 -2.42 -1.41 -6.67
C THR A 30 -0.98 -1.20 -6.17
N ALA A 31 -0.35 -0.06 -6.49
CA ALA A 31 0.98 0.31 -5.97
C ALA A 31 1.02 0.45 -4.44
N ILE A 32 -0.12 0.69 -3.77
CA ILE A 32 -0.21 0.71 -2.30
C ILE A 32 0.16 -0.66 -1.69
N ASP A 33 -0.19 -1.74 -2.39
CA ASP A 33 0.09 -3.11 -1.95
C ASP A 33 1.56 -3.46 -2.17
N ILE A 34 2.16 -2.97 -3.26
CA ILE A 34 3.60 -3.13 -3.53
C ILE A 34 4.45 -2.51 -2.42
N TRP A 35 4.05 -1.34 -1.91
CA TRP A 35 4.70 -0.74 -0.75
C TRP A 35 4.60 -1.63 0.49
N SER A 36 3.40 -2.15 0.76
CA SER A 36 3.15 -3.04 1.89
C SER A 36 4.01 -4.30 1.81
N ILE A 37 4.13 -4.90 0.62
CA ILE A 37 5.02 -6.03 0.32
C ILE A 37 6.48 -5.67 0.63
N GLY A 38 6.96 -4.50 0.19
CA GLY A 38 8.31 -4.03 0.49
C GLY A 38 8.57 -3.91 2.00
N CYS A 39 7.62 -3.38 2.76
CA CYS A 39 7.71 -3.29 4.21
C CYS A 39 7.73 -4.66 4.90
N ILE A 40 6.88 -5.59 4.48
CA ILE A 40 6.85 -6.98 4.99
C ILE A 40 8.17 -7.68 4.65
N PHE A 41 8.67 -7.52 3.43
CA PHE A 41 9.91 -8.12 2.99
C PHE A 41 11.11 -7.62 3.79
N ALA A 42 11.21 -6.30 4.00
CA ALA A 42 12.21 -5.71 4.88
C ALA A 42 12.12 -6.24 6.32
N GLU A 43 10.90 -6.39 6.84
CA GLU A 43 10.67 -6.94 8.17
C GLU A 43 11.08 -8.41 8.28
N MET A 44 10.90 -9.22 7.23
CA MET A 44 11.40 -10.60 7.20
C MET A 44 12.93 -10.65 7.25
N LEU A 45 13.62 -9.71 6.59
CA LEU A 45 15.09 -9.63 6.60
C LEU A 45 15.64 -9.23 7.99
N GLU A 46 15.03 -8.21 8.62
CA GLU A 46 15.53 -7.63 9.88
C GLU A 46 14.86 -8.20 11.15
N ARG A 47 13.81 -9.00 10.98
CA ARG A 47 12.93 -9.54 12.04
C ARG A 47 12.32 -8.46 12.95
N LYS A 48 12.21 -7.24 12.44
CA LYS A 48 11.63 -6.07 13.11
C LYS A 48 10.91 -5.19 12.07
N PRO A 49 9.83 -4.50 12.45
CA PRO A 49 9.10 -3.63 11.53
C PRO A 49 10.00 -2.50 11.03
N LEU A 50 9.92 -2.22 9.72
CA LEU A 50 10.75 -1.18 9.09
C LEU A 50 10.36 0.24 9.54
N PHE A 51 9.06 0.50 9.68
CA PHE A 51 8.51 1.81 10.00
C PHE A 51 7.50 1.76 11.17
N PRO A 52 7.96 1.65 12.43
CA PRO A 52 7.09 1.56 13.59
C PRO A 52 6.53 2.94 14.03
N GLY A 53 5.70 3.56 13.19
CA GLY A 53 5.17 4.90 13.46
C GLY A 53 4.05 4.96 14.51
N HIS A 54 4.18 5.86 15.49
CA HIS A 54 3.17 6.07 16.55
C HIS A 54 1.91 6.81 16.06
N ASN A 55 2.06 7.72 15.09
CA ASN A 55 0.98 8.46 14.45
C ASN A 55 1.31 8.73 12.98
N THR A 56 0.39 9.33 12.21
CA THR A 56 0.55 9.56 10.77
C THR A 56 1.78 10.42 10.44
N GLN A 57 2.04 11.49 11.20
CA GLN A 57 3.20 12.36 11.00
C GLN A 57 4.51 11.64 11.31
N HIS A 58 4.56 10.87 12.41
CA HIS A 58 5.73 10.09 12.79
C HIS A 58 6.02 8.95 11.80
N GLN A 59 4.98 8.30 11.27
CA GLN A 59 5.11 7.30 10.21
C GLN A 59 5.74 7.93 8.97
N LEU A 60 5.20 9.05 8.51
CA LEU A 60 5.70 9.77 7.34
C LEU A 60 7.14 10.25 7.56
N GLN A 61 7.45 10.83 8.73
CA GLN A 61 8.82 11.20 9.09
C GLN A 61 9.78 10.01 9.03
N SER A 62 9.37 8.84 9.52
CA SER A 62 10.20 7.63 9.52
C SER A 62 10.52 7.18 8.09
N ILE A 63 9.51 7.23 7.21
CA ILE A 63 9.68 6.94 5.79
C ILE A 63 10.65 7.93 5.12
N ILE A 64 10.45 9.23 5.35
CA ILE A 64 11.30 10.30 4.77
C ILE A 64 12.74 10.21 5.30
N ASN A 65 12.93 9.87 6.58
CA ASN A 65 14.27 9.67 7.14
C ASN A 65 14.99 8.46 6.52
N PHE A 66 14.21 7.45 6.10
CA PHE A 66 14.74 6.23 5.51
C PHE A 66 15.02 6.36 4.01
N LEU A 67 14.06 6.86 3.23
CA LEU A 67 14.19 7.00 1.77
C LEU A 67 14.88 8.30 1.35
N GLY A 68 14.89 9.30 2.22
CA GLY A 68 15.30 10.66 1.90
C GLY A 68 14.11 11.56 1.59
N LYS A 69 14.40 12.85 1.50
CA LYS A 69 13.39 13.87 1.19
C LYS A 69 12.97 13.75 -0.29
N PRO A 70 11.67 13.65 -0.60
CA PRO A 70 11.17 13.57 -1.97
C PRO A 70 11.59 14.78 -2.79
N LYS A 71 11.75 14.57 -4.09
CA LYS A 71 12.08 15.64 -5.03
C LYS A 71 10.91 16.63 -5.15
N ALA A 72 11.19 17.84 -5.64
CA ALA A 72 10.16 18.86 -5.84
C ALA A 72 9.02 18.37 -6.75
N GLU A 73 9.33 17.55 -7.76
CA GLU A 73 8.36 16.92 -8.65
C GLU A 73 7.41 15.98 -7.90
N GLU A 74 7.93 15.13 -7.01
CA GLU A 74 7.15 14.19 -6.20
C GLU A 74 6.30 14.93 -5.16
N LEU A 75 6.83 16.00 -4.55
CA LEU A 75 6.07 16.87 -3.65
C LEU A 75 4.93 17.59 -4.38
N GLY A 76 5.14 17.95 -5.65
CA GLY A 76 4.11 18.57 -6.49
C GLY A 76 2.89 17.68 -6.74
N LYS A 77 3.06 16.35 -6.72
CA LYS A 77 1.96 15.39 -6.83
C LYS A 77 1.05 15.36 -5.59
N ILE A 78 1.53 15.86 -4.44
CA ILE A 78 0.79 15.86 -3.17
C ILE A 78 -0.24 16.99 -3.16
N LYS A 79 -1.49 16.64 -3.45
CA LYS A 79 -2.65 17.57 -3.42
C LYS A 79 -2.92 18.13 -2.01
N ASN A 80 -2.64 17.36 -0.95
CA ASN A 80 -2.83 17.79 0.44
C ASN A 80 -1.75 18.81 0.88
N GLU A 81 -2.13 20.08 0.95
CA GLU A 81 -1.21 21.16 1.34
C GLU A 81 -0.61 20.99 2.74
N LYS A 82 -1.37 20.46 3.70
CA LYS A 82 -0.88 20.24 5.06
C LYS A 82 0.22 19.17 5.08
N CYS A 83 0.03 18.08 4.32
CA CYS A 83 1.05 17.03 4.20
C CYS A 83 2.32 17.58 3.54
N ARG A 84 2.16 18.33 2.45
CA ARG A 84 3.27 18.94 1.72
C ARG A 84 4.09 19.89 2.59
N ARG A 85 3.45 20.85 3.29
CA ARG A 85 4.13 21.76 4.21
C ARG A 85 4.85 21.02 5.35
N PHE A 86 4.24 19.94 5.85
CA PHE A 86 4.88 19.10 6.86
C PHE A 86 6.17 18.48 6.32
N ILE A 87 6.14 17.81 5.15
CA ILE A 87 7.33 17.22 4.54
C ILE A 87 8.40 18.30 4.22
N GLU A 88 7.98 19.46 3.74
CA GLU A 88 8.87 20.59 3.46
C GLU A 88 9.57 21.09 4.73
N SER A 89 8.88 21.10 5.88
CA SER A 89 9.45 21.52 7.17
C SER A 89 10.47 20.54 7.75
N LEU A 90 10.52 19.30 7.25
CA LEU A 90 11.47 18.29 7.72
C LEU A 90 12.89 18.63 7.27
N PRO A 91 13.91 18.31 8.09
CA PRO A 91 15.31 18.51 7.71
C PRO A 91 15.65 17.77 6.42
N ALA A 92 16.61 18.31 5.67
CA ALA A 92 17.12 17.62 4.49
C ALA A 92 17.71 16.27 4.90
N SER A 93 17.31 15.21 4.19
CA SER A 93 17.81 13.84 4.37
C SER A 93 18.05 13.22 3.00
N SER A 94 19.20 12.59 2.82
CA SER A 94 19.51 11.77 1.64
C SER A 94 18.97 10.34 1.75
N GLY A 95 18.32 10.00 2.86
CA GLY A 95 17.96 8.63 3.19
C GLY A 95 19.15 7.80 3.67
N LYS A 96 18.90 6.52 3.92
CA LYS A 96 19.91 5.53 4.31
C LYS A 96 20.15 4.58 3.14
N PRO A 97 21.41 4.29 2.77
CA PRO A 97 21.70 3.23 1.81
C PRO A 97 21.12 1.91 2.30
N LEU A 98 20.39 1.20 1.45
CA LEU A 98 19.72 -0.04 1.83
C LEU A 98 20.74 -1.12 2.20
N GLU A 99 21.90 -1.12 1.56
CA GLU A 99 23.03 -2.01 1.82
C GLU A 99 23.61 -1.80 3.23
N GLU A 100 23.54 -0.58 3.77
CA GLU A 100 23.96 -0.30 5.14
C GLU A 100 22.92 -0.72 6.18
N VAL A 101 21.64 -0.67 5.82
CA VAL A 101 20.54 -1.08 6.69
C VAL A 101 20.47 -2.60 6.76
N PHE A 102 20.50 -3.27 5.61
CA PHE A 102 20.30 -4.71 5.44
C PHE A 102 21.62 -5.41 5.11
N LYS A 103 22.59 -5.34 6.04
CA LYS A 103 23.99 -5.75 5.82
C LYS A 103 24.16 -7.21 5.43
N ASP A 104 23.29 -8.09 5.93
CA ASP A 104 23.34 -9.53 5.70
C ASP A 104 22.45 -9.97 4.52
N ALA A 105 21.75 -9.04 3.88
CA ALA A 105 20.86 -9.34 2.78
C ALA A 105 21.63 -9.54 1.46
N LYS A 106 21.13 -10.47 0.64
CA LYS A 106 21.67 -10.70 -0.71
C LYS A 106 21.45 -9.47 -1.59
N PRO A 107 22.33 -9.18 -2.57
CA PRO A 107 22.12 -8.05 -3.49
C PRO A 107 20.77 -8.09 -4.22
N SER A 108 20.27 -9.28 -4.57
CA SER A 108 18.94 -9.44 -5.18
C SER A 108 17.79 -9.06 -4.23
N ALA A 109 17.95 -9.24 -2.92
CA ALA A 109 16.98 -8.79 -1.93
C ALA A 109 16.98 -7.25 -1.84
N ILE A 110 18.16 -6.63 -1.88
CA ILE A 110 18.28 -5.17 -1.91
C ILE A 110 17.62 -4.61 -3.16
N GLU A 111 17.89 -5.19 -4.34
CA GLU A 111 17.23 -4.84 -5.60
C GLU A 111 15.70 -4.90 -5.47
N PHE A 112 15.16 -5.97 -4.88
CA PHE A 112 13.72 -6.10 -4.65
C PHE A 112 13.16 -4.96 -3.76
N LEU A 113 13.86 -4.60 -2.69
CA LEU A 113 13.47 -3.46 -1.84
C LEU A 113 13.54 -2.12 -2.57
N VAL A 114 14.56 -1.91 -3.40
CA VAL A 114 14.72 -0.70 -4.23
C VAL A 114 13.53 -0.53 -5.19
N HIS A 115 13.01 -1.62 -5.74
CA HIS A 115 11.88 -1.57 -6.68
C HIS A 115 10.51 -1.44 -6.00
N THR A 116 10.38 -1.85 -4.74
CA THR A 116 9.11 -1.82 -4.00
C THR A 116 8.96 -0.58 -3.11
N LEU A 117 10.03 -0.14 -2.44
CA LEU A 117 10.02 0.98 -1.49
C LEU A 117 10.35 2.32 -2.17
N ARG A 118 9.45 2.78 -3.05
CA ARG A 118 9.52 4.13 -3.66
C ARG A 118 8.47 5.07 -3.07
N PHE A 119 8.85 6.34 -2.89
CA PHE A 119 7.93 7.36 -2.40
C PHE A 119 6.80 7.59 -3.40
N ASP A 120 7.16 7.84 -4.66
CA ASP A 120 6.23 7.94 -5.79
C ASP A 120 5.70 6.55 -6.18
N PRO A 121 4.37 6.31 -6.11
CA PRO A 121 3.77 5.03 -6.48
C PRO A 121 3.97 4.68 -7.97
N GLU A 122 4.11 5.66 -8.87
CA GLU A 122 4.35 5.41 -10.29
C GLU A 122 5.74 4.82 -10.57
N GLN A 123 6.68 4.99 -9.62
CA GLN A 123 8.03 4.43 -9.71
C GLN A 123 8.14 3.04 -9.11
N ARG A 124 7.07 2.53 -8.47
CA ARG A 124 7.06 1.17 -7.91
C ARG A 124 6.86 0.15 -9.00
N VAL A 125 7.56 -0.97 -8.88
CA VAL A 125 7.41 -2.09 -9.80
C VAL A 125 5.99 -2.68 -9.71
N PRO A 126 5.29 -2.92 -10.83
CA PRO A 126 4.04 -3.68 -10.82
C PRO A 126 4.27 -5.12 -10.34
N VAL A 127 3.29 -5.74 -9.70
CA VAL A 127 3.44 -7.10 -9.14
C VAL A 127 3.89 -8.13 -10.19
N THR A 128 3.39 -8.02 -11.41
CA THR A 128 3.74 -8.92 -12.53
C THR A 128 5.20 -8.81 -12.96
N GLU A 129 5.82 -7.63 -12.78
CA GLU A 129 7.25 -7.44 -13.02
C GLU A 129 8.09 -7.76 -11.77
N ALA A 130 7.53 -7.56 -10.57
CA ALA A 130 8.18 -7.93 -9.32
C ALA A 130 8.45 -9.43 -9.22
N LEU A 131 7.54 -10.26 -9.74
CA LEU A 131 7.67 -11.72 -9.82
C LEU A 131 8.84 -12.17 -10.72
N LYS A 132 9.30 -11.32 -11.63
CA LYS A 132 10.44 -11.60 -12.53
C LYS A 132 11.79 -11.21 -11.94
N LEU A 133 11.81 -10.54 -10.78
CA LEU A 133 13.04 -10.06 -10.16
C LEU A 133 13.92 -11.23 -9.70
N SER A 134 15.24 -11.00 -9.75
CA SER A 134 16.27 -12.00 -9.45
C SER A 134 16.04 -12.74 -8.14
N TYR A 135 15.53 -12.06 -7.11
CA TYR A 135 15.32 -12.62 -5.78
C TYR A 135 14.31 -13.77 -5.74
N VAL A 136 13.21 -13.66 -6.48
CA VAL A 136 12.12 -14.65 -6.53
C VAL A 136 12.13 -15.49 -7.79
N SER A 137 13.09 -15.26 -8.69
CA SER A 137 13.21 -15.95 -9.99
C SER A 137 13.15 -17.49 -9.94
N GLN A 138 13.60 -18.11 -8.85
CA GLN A 138 13.54 -19.57 -8.66
C GLN A 138 12.12 -20.10 -8.43
N LEU A 139 11.20 -19.24 -8.00
CA LEU A 139 9.80 -19.56 -7.74
C LEU A 139 8.89 -19.11 -8.89
N TYR A 140 9.38 -18.24 -9.77
CA TYR A 140 8.60 -17.67 -10.86
C TYR A 140 8.15 -18.75 -11.83
N CYS A 141 6.84 -18.95 -11.95
CA CYS A 141 6.24 -19.96 -12.80
C CYS A 141 4.97 -19.39 -13.46
N PRO A 142 5.07 -18.78 -14.66
CA PRO A 142 3.92 -18.15 -15.32
C PRO A 142 2.72 -19.07 -15.51
N GLU A 143 2.98 -20.37 -15.72
CA GLU A 143 1.94 -21.39 -15.93
C GLU A 143 1.17 -21.74 -14.64
N ASP A 144 1.74 -21.45 -13.46
CA ASP A 144 1.15 -21.67 -12.13
C ASP A 144 0.81 -20.34 -11.42
N GLU A 145 0.83 -19.23 -12.17
CA GLU A 145 0.51 -17.88 -11.71
C GLU A 145 -0.69 -17.33 -12.50
N PRO A 146 -1.90 -17.88 -12.29
CA PRO A 146 -3.08 -17.48 -13.06
C PRO A 146 -3.43 -16.01 -12.79
N THR A 147 -3.78 -15.29 -13.86
CA THR A 147 -4.26 -13.90 -13.77
C THR A 147 -5.78 -13.85 -13.80
N ARG A 148 -6.35 -12.83 -13.14
CA ARG A 148 -7.76 -12.47 -13.27
C ARG A 148 -7.85 -11.20 -14.12
N GLY A 149 -8.89 -11.11 -14.96
CA GLY A 149 -9.22 -9.87 -15.63
C GLY A 149 -9.54 -8.74 -14.63
N PRO A 150 -9.55 -7.47 -15.08
CA PRO A 150 -9.94 -6.35 -14.22
C PRO A 150 -11.31 -6.59 -13.59
N LEU A 151 -11.45 -6.24 -12.31
CA LEU A 151 -12.77 -6.24 -11.66
C LEU A 151 -13.63 -5.13 -12.25
N ASP A 152 -14.92 -5.41 -12.43
CA ASP A 152 -15.85 -4.35 -12.84
C ASP A 152 -16.07 -3.41 -11.66
N THR A 153 -16.01 -2.10 -11.92
CA THR A 153 -16.38 -1.10 -10.91
C THR A 153 -17.82 -1.26 -10.41
N SER A 154 -18.72 -1.87 -11.19
CA SER A 154 -20.07 -2.21 -10.75
C SER A 154 -20.08 -3.24 -9.61
N ASP A 155 -19.08 -4.14 -9.56
CA ASP A 155 -18.96 -5.14 -8.49
C ASP A 155 -18.79 -4.47 -7.12
N PHE A 156 -18.32 -3.22 -7.09
CA PHE A 156 -18.13 -2.41 -5.88
C PHE A 156 -19.21 -1.33 -5.69
N GLU A 157 -20.27 -1.30 -6.51
CA GLU A 157 -21.35 -0.32 -6.39
C GLU A 157 -22.04 -0.41 -5.02
N PHE A 158 -22.07 -1.60 -4.42
CA PHE A 158 -22.64 -1.82 -3.10
C PHE A 158 -21.99 -0.98 -1.99
N GLU A 159 -20.69 -0.67 -2.07
CA GLU A 159 -20.00 0.17 -1.09
C GLU A 159 -20.45 1.63 -1.16
N ARG A 160 -20.98 2.08 -2.30
CA ARG A 160 -21.49 3.44 -2.49
C ARG A 160 -22.91 3.60 -1.96
N ARG A 161 -23.63 2.49 -1.71
CA ARG A 161 -25.01 2.51 -1.19
C ARG A 161 -25.01 2.90 0.29
N LYS A 162 -25.76 3.94 0.65
CA LYS A 162 -26.02 4.28 2.06
C LYS A 162 -27.09 3.36 2.62
N ILE A 163 -26.68 2.25 3.23
CA ILE A 163 -27.57 1.27 3.85
C ILE A 163 -27.53 1.37 5.38
N ASN A 164 -28.65 1.06 6.03
CA ASN A 164 -28.71 0.94 7.48
C ASN A 164 -28.33 -0.49 7.91
N ILE A 165 -28.15 -0.70 9.23
CA ILE A 165 -27.73 -2.00 9.76
C ILE A 165 -28.71 -3.14 9.45
N LYS A 166 -30.01 -2.84 9.30
CA LYS A 166 -31.03 -3.82 8.97
C LYS A 166 -30.86 -4.29 7.52
N ALA A 167 -30.74 -3.35 6.59
CA ALA A 167 -30.49 -3.65 5.18
C ALA A 167 -29.16 -4.39 4.97
N LEU A 168 -28.10 -4.02 5.70
CA LEU A 168 -26.83 -4.77 5.65
C LEU A 168 -26.98 -6.23 6.09
N ARG A 169 -27.76 -6.50 7.14
CA ARG A 169 -28.03 -7.87 7.59
C ARG A 169 -28.80 -8.67 6.55
N GLU A 170 -29.77 -8.04 5.87
CA GLU A 170 -30.54 -8.66 4.81
C GLU A 170 -29.64 -8.99 3.60
N GLU A 171 -28.78 -8.07 3.17
CA GLU A 171 -27.82 -8.30 2.07
C GLU A 171 -26.85 -9.45 2.41
N LEU A 172 -26.28 -9.47 3.64
CA LEU A 172 -25.43 -10.58 4.10
C LEU A 172 -26.18 -11.92 4.10
N PHE A 173 -27.45 -11.92 4.50
CA PHE A 173 -28.28 -13.12 4.49
C PHE A 173 -28.54 -13.61 3.06
N LEU A 174 -28.87 -12.70 2.14
CA LEU A 174 -29.06 -13.02 0.72
C LEU A 174 -27.77 -13.57 0.08
N GLU A 175 -26.61 -13.04 0.43
CA GLU A 175 -25.32 -13.56 -0.03
C GLU A 175 -25.10 -14.99 0.46
N VAL A 176 -25.41 -15.29 1.72
CA VAL A 176 -25.34 -16.65 2.26
C VAL A 176 -26.30 -17.59 1.52
N LEU A 177 -27.53 -17.15 1.23
CA LEU A 177 -28.50 -17.94 0.46
C LEU A 177 -28.04 -18.21 -0.97
N HIS A 178 -27.37 -17.25 -1.60
CA HIS A 178 -26.83 -17.40 -2.96
C HIS A 178 -25.82 -18.57 -3.04
N TYR A 179 -24.93 -18.70 -2.05
CA TYR A 179 -23.94 -19.78 -2.01
C TYR A 179 -24.45 -21.08 -1.36
N TYR A 180 -25.50 -21.02 -0.53
CA TYR A 180 -26.05 -22.18 0.20
C TYR A 180 -27.58 -22.27 0.08
N PRO A 181 -28.13 -22.45 -1.13
CA PRO A 181 -29.58 -22.45 -1.35
C PRO A 181 -30.31 -23.57 -0.58
N ASP A 182 -29.66 -24.73 -0.39
CA ASP A 182 -30.28 -25.91 0.21
C ASP A 182 -30.21 -25.96 1.75
N LYS A 183 -29.49 -25.05 2.41
CA LYS A 183 -29.39 -25.02 3.89
C LYS A 183 -30.65 -24.49 4.58
N HIS A 184 -31.68 -24.13 3.79
CA HIS A 184 -32.96 -23.63 4.26
C HIS A 184 -34.16 -24.54 3.90
N ALA A 185 -33.91 -25.75 3.39
CA ALA A 185 -34.93 -26.79 3.20
C ALA A 185 -35.18 -27.59 4.48
#